data_AF-A0A8S9IUK9-F1
#
_entry.id   AF-A0A8S9IUK9-F1
#
_cell.length_a   1.000
_cell.length_b   1.000
_cell.length_c   1.000
_cell.angle_alpha   90.00
_cell.angle_beta   90.00
_cell.angle_gamma   90.00
#
_symmetry.space_group_name_H-M   'P 1'
#
loop_
_entity.id
_entity.type
_entity.pdbx_description
1 polymer ?
#
loop_
_entity_poly.entity_id
_entity_poly.type
_entity_poly.pdbx_seq_one_letter_code
_entity_poly.pdbx_strand_id
1 'polypeptide(L)' 'MSKMTTFVPLTKLRPFKDNWKIQVKCLHSWKQNTPFAGDTFEMVLADQWGNKIHATSK' A
#
# COMPACT_ATOMS: atom_id res chain seq x y z
N MET A 1 -24.09 16.20 -0.99
CA MET A 1 -23.88 15.04 -0.09
C MET A 1 -22.44 14.59 -0.26
N SER A 2 -21.60 14.68 0.77
CA SER A 2 -20.23 14.14 0.71
C SER A 2 -20.32 12.61 0.61
N LYS A 3 -19.71 12.02 -0.43
CA LYS A 3 -19.55 10.56 -0.49
C LYS A 3 -18.72 10.15 0.72
N MET A 4 -19.32 9.47 1.70
CA MET A 4 -18.54 8.73 2.70
C MET A 4 -17.74 7.66 1.94
N THR A 5 -16.47 7.94 1.66
CA THR A 5 -15.61 6.96 1.02
C THR A 5 -15.30 5.86 2.01
N THR A 6 -15.93 4.70 1.82
CA THR A 6 -15.63 3.47 2.57
C THR A 6 -14.20 3.02 2.23
N PHE A 7 -13.36 2.88 3.26
CA PHE A 7 -12.04 2.27 3.10
C PHE A 7 -12.17 0.76 2.87
N VAL A 8 -11.42 0.25 1.91
CA VAL A 8 -11.43 -1.17 1.54
C VAL A 8 -10.39 -1.93 2.39
N PRO A 9 -10.75 -3.07 3.00
CA PRO A 9 -9.79 -3.92 3.70
C PRO A 9 -8.72 -4.48 2.76
N LEU A 10 -7.49 -4.68 3.27
CA LEU A 10 -6.40 -5.21 2.42
C LEU A 10 -6.72 -6.58 1.82
N THR A 11 -7.45 -7.42 2.56
CA THR A 11 -7.88 -8.76 2.09
C THR A 11 -8.83 -8.75 0.90
N LYS A 12 -9.43 -7.58 0.58
CA LYS A 12 -10.34 -7.39 -0.56
C LYS A 12 -9.65 -6.80 -1.79
N LEU A 13 -8.37 -6.43 -1.70
CA LEU A 13 -7.60 -5.98 -2.85
C LEU A 13 -7.43 -7.13 -3.84
N ARG A 14 -7.54 -6.81 -5.13
CA ARG A 14 -7.40 -7.77 -6.23
C ARG A 14 -6.55 -7.14 -7.34
N PRO A 15 -5.65 -7.93 -7.97
CA PRO A 15 -4.95 -7.49 -9.18
C PRO A 15 -5.93 -7.02 -10.26
N PHE A 16 -5.47 -6.14 -11.15
CA PHE A 16 -6.23 -5.62 -12.30
C PHE A 16 -7.48 -4.78 -11.96
N LYS A 17 -7.62 -4.34 -10.69
CA LYS A 17 -8.53 -3.25 -10.30
C LYS A 17 -7.72 -2.08 -9.77
N ASP A 18 -8.02 -0.91 -10.30
CA ASP A 18 -7.25 0.33 -10.25
C ASP A 18 -7.77 1.35 -9.23
N ASN A 19 -9.05 1.28 -8.84
CA ASN A 19 -9.67 2.26 -7.96
C ASN A 19 -9.99 1.70 -6.57
N TRP A 20 -9.03 1.81 -5.66
CA TRP A 20 -9.18 1.45 -4.24
C TRP A 20 -8.77 2.61 -3.33
N LYS A 21 -9.46 2.74 -2.19
CA LYS A 21 -9.06 3.63 -1.10
C LYS A 21 -8.88 2.77 0.14
N ILE A 22 -7.69 2.81 0.75
CA ILE A 22 -7.34 2.02 1.93
C ILE A 22 -6.93 2.96 3.07
N GLN A 23 -7.04 2.49 4.31
CA GLN A 23 -6.53 3.16 5.50
C GLN A 23 -5.53 2.24 6.19
N VAL A 24 -4.29 2.69 6.28
CA VAL A 24 -3.16 1.87 6.75
C VAL A 24 -2.16 2.72 7.52
N LYS A 25 -1.36 2.06 8.36
CA LYS A 25 -0.17 2.63 9.00
C LYS A 25 1.08 2.09 8.32
N CYS A 26 2.07 2.95 8.08
CA CYS A 26 3.40 2.51 7.69
C CYS A 26 4.14 1.92 8.90
N LEU A 27 4.59 0.67 8.78
CA LEU A 27 5.33 -0.03 9.82
C LEU A 27 6.84 0.08 9.61
N HIS A 28 7.29 -0.07 8.37
CA HIS A 28 8.69 0.04 7.97
C HIS A 28 8.77 0.71 6.61
N SER A 29 9.80 1.52 6.41
CA SER A 29 10.14 2.07 5.10
C SER A 29 11.65 2.10 4.92
N TRP A 30 12.10 1.89 3.69
CA TRP A 30 13.51 2.00 3.33
C TRP A 30 13.65 2.43 1.87
N LYS A 31 14.81 3.01 1.55
CA LYS A 31 15.21 3.27 0.18
C LYS A 31 16.08 2.11 -0.29
N GLN A 32 15.78 1.58 -1.46
CA GLN A 32 16.57 0.54 -2.10
C GLN A 32 17.12 1.08 -3.42
N ASN A 33 18.44 1.14 -3.53
CA ASN A 33 19.12 1.46 -4.78
C ASN A 33 19.69 0.17 -5.36
N THR A 34 19.26 -0.20 -6.57
CA THR A 34 19.82 -1.35 -7.27
C THR A 34 20.32 -0.94 -8.65
N PRO A 35 21.40 -1.55 -9.16
CA PRO A 35 21.91 -1.26 -10.51
C PRO A 35 20.88 -1.46 -11.62
N PHE A 36 19.89 -2.33 -11.41
CA PHE A 36 18.92 -2.72 -12.42
C PHE A 36 17.57 -2.01 -12.33
N ALA A 37 17.14 -1.60 -11.13
CA ALA A 37 15.83 -0.97 -10.92
C ALA A 37 15.91 0.51 -10.49
N GLY A 38 17.13 1.04 -10.29
CA GLY A 38 17.33 2.42 -9.84
C GLY A 38 16.96 2.62 -8.38
N ASP A 39 16.57 3.84 -8.05
CA ASP A 39 16.10 4.23 -6.72
C ASP A 39 14.63 3.86 -6.53
N THR A 40 14.36 3.04 -5.53
CA THR A 40 13.00 2.62 -5.16
C THR A 40 12.74 2.95 -3.69
N PHE A 41 11.50 3.29 -3.37
CA PHE A 41 11.04 3.49 -2.00
C PHE A 41 10.08 2.38 -1.62
N GLU A 42 10.51 1.58 -0.66
CA GLU A 42 9.82 0.36 -0.23
C GLU A 42 9.16 0.60 1.13
N MET A 43 7.98 0.01 1.32
CA MET A 43 7.18 0.19 2.54
C MET A 43 6.41 -1.08 2.91
N VAL A 44 6.34 -1.37 4.21
CA VAL A 44 5.37 -2.33 4.78
C VAL A 44 4.24 -1.57 5.43
N LEU A 45 3.03 -1.74 4.90
CA LEU A 45 1.80 -1.09 5.36
C LEU A 45 0.93 -2.11 6.10
N ALA A 46 0.22 -1.68 7.14
CA ALA A 46 -0.74 -2.53 7.86
C ALA A 46 -2.08 -1.83 8.08
N ASP A 47 -3.18 -2.59 7.93
CA ASP A 47 -4.53 -2.11 8.24
C ASP A 47 -4.91 -2.31 9.72
N GLN A 48 -6.09 -1.83 10.10
CA GLN A 48 -6.59 -1.93 11.49
C GLN A 48 -6.80 -3.37 11.98
N TRP A 49 -6.87 -4.35 11.07
CA TRP A 49 -7.03 -5.77 11.41
C TRP A 49 -5.68 -6.50 11.46
N GLY A 50 -4.57 -5.79 11.24
CA GLY A 50 -3.22 -6.35 11.26
C GLY A 50 -2.79 -7.04 9.97
N ASN A 51 -3.60 -7.00 8.90
CA ASN A 51 -3.16 -7.48 7.60
C ASN A 51 -2.04 -6.57 7.09
N LYS A 52 -1.03 -7.16 6.43
CA LYS A 52 0.13 -6.42 5.92
C LYS A 52 0.19 -6.51 4.41
N ILE A 53 0.66 -5.44 3.79
CA ILE A 53 0.98 -5.39 2.36
C ILE A 53 2.32 -4.70 2.14
N HIS A 54 3.11 -5.23 1.21
CA HIS A 54 4.32 -4.58 0.74
C HIS A 54 3.97 -3.64 -0.42
N ALA A 55 4.50 -2.43 -0.40
CA ALA A 55 4.28 -1.42 -1.42
C ALA A 55 5.61 -0.84 -1.87
N THR A 56 5.78 -0.72 -3.19
CA THR A 56 6.96 -0.16 -3.83
C THR A 56 6.56 1.06 -4.64
N SER A 57 7.28 2.16 -4.49
CA SER A 57 7.29 3.28 -5.43
C SER A 57 8.59 3.24 -6.23
N LYS A 58 8.47 3.25 -7.56
CA LYS A 58 9.57 3.42 -8.50
C LYS A 58 9.57 4.83 -9.06
#